data_AF-A0AAN2TTA7-F1
#
_entry.id   AF-A0AAN2TTA7-F1
#
_cell.length_a   1.000
_cell.length_b   1.000
_cell.length_c   1.000
_cell.angle_alpha   90.00
_cell.angle_beta   90.00
_cell.angle_gamma   90.00
#
_symmetry.space_group_name_H-M   'P 1'
#
loop_
_entity.id
_entity.type
_entity.pdbx_description
1 polymer ?
#
loop_
_entity_poly.entity_id
_entity_poly.type
_entity_poly.pdbx_seq_one_letter_code
_entity_poly.pdbx_strand_id
1 'polypeptide(L)'
;MDLKAGKVLWKDTFEARKYPMLEEELSCDVCIVGSGSSGAYFSYFLAETGLNVVLIDKRDISEGSTVAYTGLLQFSNDKTFTSLIHSFGEEAGTPFGHLRKRSFQV
;
A
#
# COMPACT_ATOMS: atom_id res chain seq x y z
N MET A 1 12.56 5.36 10.99
CA MET A 1 13.13 4.60 9.86
C MET A 1 12.98 5.46 8.63
N ASP A 2 14.08 5.73 7.92
CA ASP A 2 14.07 6.34 6.61
C ASP A 2 13.87 5.24 5.56
N LEU A 3 12.88 5.42 4.70
CA LEU A 3 12.48 4.43 3.68
C LEU A 3 12.91 4.85 2.27
N LYS A 4 13.61 5.98 2.15
CA LYS A 4 13.93 6.63 0.87
C LYS A 4 15.45 6.63 0.70
N ALA A 5 15.93 6.20 -0.46
CA ALA A 5 17.33 6.34 -0.84
C ALA A 5 17.41 7.09 -2.17
N GLY A 6 18.17 8.19 -2.19
CA GLY A 6 18.34 9.01 -3.40
C GLY A 6 17.10 9.83 -3.78
N LYS A 7 17.00 10.17 -5.07
CA LYS A 7 15.94 11.00 -5.64
C LYS A 7 14.73 10.15 -5.98
N VAL A 8 13.57 10.47 -5.39
CA VAL A 8 12.31 9.73 -5.60
C VAL A 8 11.50 10.39 -6.72
N LEU A 9 11.23 9.62 -7.79
CA LEU A 9 10.60 10.10 -9.02
C LEU A 9 9.36 10.98 -8.77
N TRP A 10 8.43 10.48 -7.95
CA TRP A 10 7.13 11.12 -7.74
C TRP A 10 7.20 12.49 -7.08
N LYS A 11 8.25 12.80 -6.31
CA LYS A 11 8.39 14.14 -5.71
C LYS A 11 8.71 15.23 -6.72
N ASP A 12 9.30 14.86 -7.85
CA ASP A 12 9.66 15.80 -8.91
C ASP A 12 8.62 15.84 -10.04
N THR A 13 7.87 14.76 -10.22
CA THR A 13 6.90 14.63 -11.32
C THR A 13 5.46 14.86 -10.89
N PHE A 14 5.18 14.86 -9.58
CA PHE A 14 3.83 15.00 -9.06
C PHE A 14 3.81 15.82 -7.76
N GLU A 15 2.92 16.81 -7.70
CA GLU A 15 2.66 17.55 -6.48
C GLU A 15 1.44 16.96 -5.78
N ALA A 16 1.67 16.29 -4.66
CA ALA A 16 0.60 15.73 -3.86
C ALA A 16 -0.21 16.82 -3.17
N ARG A 17 -1.54 16.62 -3.08
CA ARG A 17 -2.41 17.49 -2.29
C ARG A 17 -2.00 17.41 -0.82
N LYS A 18 -1.84 18.58 -0.19
CA LYS A 18 -1.59 18.70 1.24
C LYS A 18 -2.89 18.81 2.02
N TYR A 19 -2.89 18.25 3.21
CA TYR A 19 -4.01 18.26 4.14
C TYR A 19 -3.55 18.89 5.45
N PRO A 20 -4.44 19.63 6.14
CA PRO A 20 -4.09 20.23 7.42
C PRO A 20 -3.80 19.16 8.46
N MET A 21 -2.99 19.51 9.45
CA MET A 21 -2.82 18.68 10.64
C MET A 21 -4.15 18.58 11.39
N LEU A 22 -4.42 17.42 11.98
CA LEU A 22 -5.57 17.24 12.84
C LEU A 22 -5.34 17.98 14.16
N GLU A 23 -6.06 19.09 14.38
CA GLU A 23 -5.95 19.93 15.58
C GLU A 23 -7.05 19.67 16.60
N GLU A 24 -8.15 19.05 16.18
CA GLU A 24 -9.34 18.81 16.98
C GLU A 24 -9.72 17.33 17.01
N GLU A 25 -10.58 16.97 17.95
CA GLU A 25 -11.16 15.62 17.99
C GLU A 25 -12.20 15.47 16.88
N LEU A 26 -12.09 14.40 16.10
CA LEU A 26 -13.04 14.04 15.05
C LEU A 26 -13.74 12.73 15.39
N SER A 27 -15.04 12.68 15.08
CA SER A 27 -15.83 11.44 15.12
C SER A 27 -16.10 10.97 13.70
N CYS A 28 -15.93 9.66 13.46
CA CYS A 28 -16.14 9.03 12.16
C CYS A 28 -16.61 7.59 12.36
N ASP A 29 -17.24 7.02 11.34
CA ASP A 29 -17.65 5.60 11.35
C ASP A 29 -16.43 4.70 11.16
N VAL A 30 -15.47 5.14 10.34
CA VAL A 30 -14.24 4.41 10.04
C VAL A 30 -13.04 5.35 10.05
N CYS A 31 -12.03 5.02 10.85
CA CYS A 31 -10.73 5.68 10.85
C CYS A 31 -9.67 4.76 10.22
N ILE A 32 -9.05 5.23 9.14
CA ILE A 32 -7.97 4.54 8.42
C ILE A 32 -6.65 5.17 8.82
N VAL A 33 -5.72 4.36 9.34
CA VAL A 33 -4.40 4.82 9.76
C VAL A 33 -3.37 4.42 8.72
N GLY A 34 -2.75 5.43 8.10
CA GLY A 34 -1.70 5.28 7.08
C GLY A 34 -2.21 5.52 5.67
N SER A 35 -1.67 6.55 5.03
CA SER A 35 -2.03 7.02 3.68
C SER A 35 -1.23 6.35 2.55
N GLY A 36 -0.80 5.11 2.78
CA GLY A 36 -0.16 4.29 1.76
C GLY A 36 -1.14 3.89 0.64
N SER A 37 -0.68 3.08 -0.32
CA SER A 37 -1.54 2.59 -1.41
C SER A 37 -2.82 1.92 -0.90
N SER A 38 -2.70 1.00 0.06
CA SER A 38 -3.85 0.35 0.68
C SER A 38 -4.80 1.32 1.37
N GLY A 39 -4.27 2.28 2.14
CA GLY A 39 -5.09 3.28 2.84
C GLY A 39 -5.87 4.15 1.87
N ALA A 40 -5.23 4.58 0.78
CA ALA A 40 -5.87 5.34 -0.29
C ALA A 40 -7.00 4.54 -0.96
N TYR A 41 -6.75 3.27 -1.31
CA TYR A 41 -7.78 2.41 -1.90
C TYR A 41 -8.97 2.20 -0.96
N PHE A 42 -8.72 1.85 0.31
CA PHE A 42 -9.80 1.65 1.26
C PHE A 42 -10.59 2.93 1.52
N SER A 43 -9.92 4.08 1.65
CA SER A 43 -10.61 5.36 1.82
C SER A 43 -11.50 5.70 0.63
N TYR A 44 -11.04 5.40 -0.59
CA TYR A 44 -11.81 5.62 -1.81
C TYR A 44 -13.07 4.76 -1.84
N PHE A 45 -12.92 3.44 -1.67
CA PHE A 45 -14.06 2.52 -1.72
C PHE A 45 -15.05 2.75 -0.59
N LEU A 46 -14.57 3.03 0.63
CA LEU A 46 -15.45 3.26 1.78
C LEU A 46 -16.15 4.62 1.68
N ALA A 47 -15.53 5.64 1.09
CA ALA A 47 -16.19 6.93 0.87
C ALA A 47 -17.43 6.81 -0.04
N GLU A 48 -17.47 5.81 -0.93
CA GLU A 48 -18.63 5.54 -1.79
C GLU A 48 -19.78 4.81 -1.06
N THR A 49 -19.57 4.36 0.18
CA THR A 49 -20.59 3.60 0.95
C THR A 49 -21.53 4.47 1.79
N GLY A 50 -21.35 5.80 1.76
CA GLY A 50 -22.12 6.74 2.58
C GLY A 50 -21.67 6.81 4.05
N LEU A 51 -20.60 6.10 4.41
CA LEU A 51 -19.96 6.19 5.73
C LEU A 51 -19.14 7.48 5.85
N ASN A 52 -19.06 8.04 7.05
CA ASN A 52 -18.09 9.07 7.38
C ASN A 52 -16.72 8.42 7.61
N VAL A 53 -15.84 8.54 6.63
CA VAL A 53 -14.51 7.91 6.62
C VAL A 53 -13.42 8.96 6.78
N VAL A 54 -12.53 8.74 7.74
CA VAL A 54 -11.36 9.59 7.98
C VAL A 54 -10.08 8.80 7.69
N LEU A 55 -9.20 9.36 6.86
CA LEU A 55 -7.85 8.84 6.60
C LEU A 55 -6.83 9.75 7.30
N ILE A 56 -5.99 9.19 8.16
CA ILE A 56 -4.92 9.93 8.84
C ILE A 56 -3.55 9.35 8.52
N ASP A 57 -2.55 10.22 8.43
CA ASP A 57 -1.14 9.85 8.37
C ASP A 57 -0.32 10.72 9.32
N LYS A 58 0.79 10.19 9.80
CA LYS A 58 1.76 10.94 10.61
C LYS A 58 2.52 11.97 9.77
N ARG A 59 2.66 11.72 8.46
CA ARG A 59 3.36 12.58 7.50
C ARG A 59 2.34 13.18 6.52
N ASP A 60 2.85 13.79 5.45
CA ASP A 60 2.03 14.06 4.28
C ASP A 60 1.52 12.76 3.64
N ILE A 61 0.46 12.89 2.84
CA ILE A 61 -0.16 11.77 2.15
C ILE A 61 0.86 11.03 1.26
N SER A 62 0.88 9.70 1.36
CA SER A 62 1.74 8.80 0.59
C SER A 62 3.26 8.99 0.77
N GLU A 63 3.71 9.72 1.80
CA GLU A 63 5.12 10.13 1.97
C GLU A 63 6.04 9.04 2.60
N GLY A 64 5.49 7.84 2.81
CA GLY A 64 6.17 6.63 3.31
C GLY A 64 6.84 5.80 2.20
N SER A 65 6.57 4.49 2.15
CA SER A 65 7.09 3.61 1.09
C SER A 65 6.45 3.87 -0.28
N THR A 66 5.22 4.38 -0.31
CA THR A 66 4.49 4.66 -1.56
C THR A 66 5.23 5.65 -2.46
N VAL A 67 5.76 6.75 -1.92
CA VAL A 67 6.53 7.73 -2.72
C VAL A 67 7.87 7.16 -3.24
N ALA A 68 8.40 6.10 -2.63
CA ALA A 68 9.63 5.44 -3.06
C ALA A 68 9.38 4.37 -4.13
N TYR A 69 8.15 3.89 -4.28
CA TYR A 69 7.77 2.89 -5.27
C TYR A 69 7.84 3.47 -6.69
N THR A 70 8.31 2.72 -7.69
CA THR A 70 8.50 3.23 -9.07
C THR A 70 7.27 3.04 -9.97
N GLY A 71 6.19 2.45 -9.47
CA GLY A 71 5.01 2.13 -10.29
C GLY A 71 5.08 0.80 -11.03
N LEU A 72 6.13 -0.01 -10.83
CA LEU A 72 6.34 -1.24 -11.58
C LEU A 72 5.41 -2.38 -11.12
N LEU A 73 4.36 -2.65 -11.89
CA LEU A 73 3.53 -3.83 -11.67
C LEU A 73 4.26 -5.09 -12.12
N GLN A 74 4.77 -5.85 -11.15
CA GLN A 74 5.43 -7.14 -11.40
C GLN A 74 4.44 -8.27 -11.23
N PHE A 75 4.48 -9.20 -12.19
CA PHE A 75 3.72 -10.44 -12.10
C PHE A 75 4.37 -11.47 -11.16
N SER A 76 5.70 -11.42 -11.06
CA SER A 76 6.48 -12.30 -10.19
C SER A 76 6.76 -11.63 -8.85
N ASN A 77 6.76 -12.42 -7.78
CA ASN A 77 7.01 -11.94 -6.43
C ASN A 77 8.49 -11.61 -6.20
N ASP A 78 8.74 -10.71 -5.26
CA ASP A 78 10.09 -10.32 -4.85
C ASP A 78 10.84 -11.46 -4.13
N LYS A 79 10.13 -12.43 -3.58
CA LYS A 79 10.71 -13.61 -2.92
C LYS A 79 10.64 -14.84 -3.81
N THR A 80 11.71 -15.63 -3.77
CA THR A 80 11.73 -16.97 -4.37
C THR A 80 10.72 -17.88 -3.66
N PHE A 81 10.21 -18.87 -4.39
CA PHE A 81 9.24 -19.83 -3.86
C PHE A 81 9.78 -20.58 -2.63
N THR A 82 11.06 -20.96 -2.68
CA THR A 82 11.76 -21.59 -1.55
C THR A 82 11.79 -20.69 -0.31
N SER A 83 12.02 -19.39 -0.49
CA SER A 83 12.02 -18.42 0.62
C SER A 83 10.63 -18.24 1.23
N LEU A 84 9.57 -18.32 0.41
CA LEU A 84 8.18 -18.29 0.87
C LEU A 84 7.83 -19.53 1.71
N ILE A 85 8.17 -20.73 1.22
CA ILE A 85 7.99 -21.98 1.97
C ILE A 85 8.74 -21.93 3.31
N HIS A 86 9.98 -21.44 3.31
CA HIS A 86 10.75 -21.31 4.55
C HIS A 86 10.10 -20.33 5.55
N SER A 87 9.44 -19.27 5.06
CA SER A 87 8.84 -18.25 5.92
C SER A 87 7.47 -18.66 6.47
N PHE A 88 6.68 -19.41 5.70
CA PHE A 88 5.27 -19.65 5.96
C PHE A 88 4.86 -21.14 6.00
N GLY A 89 5.81 -22.06 5.79
CA GLY A 89 5.56 -23.50 5.71
C GLY A 89 5.10 -23.96 4.32
N GLU A 90 5.19 -25.27 4.07
CA GLU A 90 4.78 -25.86 2.79
C GLU A 90 3.28 -25.69 2.54
N GLU A 91 2.43 -25.86 3.55
CA GLU A 91 0.97 -25.74 3.41
C GLU A 91 0.51 -24.38 2.86
N ALA A 92 1.18 -23.29 3.24
CA ALA A 92 0.91 -21.96 2.70
C ALA A 92 1.62 -21.71 1.36
N GLY A 93 2.78 -22.34 1.14
CA GLY A 93 3.57 -22.22 -0.09
C GLY A 93 2.97 -22.96 -1.30
N THR A 94 2.48 -24.19 -1.13
CA THR A 94 2.02 -25.04 -2.25
C THR A 94 0.83 -24.45 -3.04
N PRO A 95 -0.21 -23.87 -2.40
CA PRO A 95 -1.30 -23.20 -3.11
C PRO A 95 -0.81 -22.01 -3.93
N PHE A 96 0.15 -21.26 -3.39
CA PHE A 96 0.74 -20.09 -4.04
C PHE A 96 1.53 -20.47 -5.30
N GLY A 97 2.22 -21.62 -5.28
CA GLY A 97 2.93 -22.17 -6.44
C GLY A 97 1.99 -22.60 -7.57
N HIS A 98 0.80 -23.09 -7.23
CA HIS A 98 -0.23 -23.48 -8.21
C HIS A 98 -0.87 -22.27 -8.89
N LEU A 99 -1.19 -21.22 -8.14
CA LEU A 99 -1.71 -19.96 -8.70
C LEU A 99 -0.72 -19.36 -9.70
N ARG A 100 0.58 -19.42 -9.42
CA ARG A 100 1.63 -18.95 -10.33
C ARG A 100 1.61 -19.67 -11.68
N LYS A 101 1.49 -21.01 -11.69
CA LYS A 101 1.49 -21.80 -12.94
C LYS A 101 0.32 -21.45 -13.85
N ARG A 102 -0.86 -21.23 -13.29
CA ARG A 102 -2.07 -20.86 -14.06
C ARG A 102 -1.92 -19.52 -14.77
N SER A 103 -1.31 -18.56 -14.08
CA SER A 103 -1.22 -17.20 -14.59
C SER A 103 -0.12 -17.02 -15.66
N PHE A 104 0.76 -18.01 -15.86
CA PHE A 104 1.73 -18.08 -16.98
C PHE A 104 1.21 -18.88 -18.19
N GLN A 105 -0.03 -19.38 -18.17
CA GLN A 105 -0.65 -20.15 -19.25
C GLN A 105 -1.66 -19.33 -20.08
N VAL A 106 -1.64 -18.00 -19.95
CA VAL A 106 -2.47 -17.06 -20.72
C VAL A 106 -1.60 -16.30 -21.72
#